data_AF-A0A493TRS2-F1
#
_entry.id   AF-A0A493TRS2-F1
#
_cell.length_a   1.000
_cell.length_b   1.000
_cell.length_c   1.000
_cell.angle_alpha   90.00
_cell.angle_beta   90.00
_cell.angle_gamma   90.00
#
_symmetry.space_group_name_H-M   'P 1'
#
loop_
_entity.id
_entity.type
_entity.pdbx_description
1 polymer ?
#
loop_
_entity_poly.entity_id
_entity_poly.type
_entity_poly.pdbx_seq_one_letter_code
_entity_poly.pdbx_strand_id
1 'polypeptide(L)'
;MLAFLGAIICIIASVHPAGTAASSSPPSSSSSSDNDSAAAALLPPADKGLGALHGPAEALASAGPRLPGSPPPLFSRFVCTPLSAECPAATGPGTTGPEELLALRSAAAQLRRTALEQKERIRMDQETIRELTGKLSRCEGGFRAPQAPAAGLRAAPKPGTMGHPPAEPPAVRELEEAVRALQDRIERIEQELPARANGSVPTTPALARDALHTKMEQLEEQLLSKILTLQKERQAANSDRSQQQHDIEKELNSLQSRVAELEHGSPGYSPPDAFKVTIPVQNNYMYARMKKSLPELYAFTICMWLKSKALAGLGTPFSYSVPSQANEIVLLEWGTNPLELLINDKVAQLPLSLKDKAWHHICVAWTTRDGKWSAYQDGEQRGAGENLASWHAIKPQGVIILGQEQDTLGGRFDATQAFVGELAQFGVWDHMLAPAEILALANCTSRLQGNVIQWDDQAVEVFGGATKAAFTACEEGRKA
;
A
#
# COMPACT_ATOMS: atom_id res chain seq x y z
N MET A 1 28.06 22.30 -1.23
CA MET A 1 26.69 22.85 -1.24
C MET A 1 26.40 23.48 0.12
N LEU A 2 26.72 24.77 0.32
CA LEU A 2 26.45 25.48 1.59
C LEU A 2 25.97 26.94 1.42
N ALA A 3 26.25 27.60 0.31
CA ALA A 3 25.85 29.00 0.08
C ALA A 3 24.33 29.22 -0.11
N PHE A 4 23.56 28.19 -0.52
CA PHE A 4 22.14 28.34 -0.86
C PHE A 4 21.18 28.37 0.34
N LEU A 5 21.59 27.88 1.52
CA LEU A 5 20.74 27.88 2.72
C LEU A 5 20.66 29.26 3.41
N GLY A 6 21.69 30.10 3.27
CA GLY A 6 21.70 31.45 3.87
C GLY A 6 20.72 32.43 3.22
N ALA A 7 20.39 32.26 1.94
CA ALA A 7 19.55 33.20 1.20
C ALA A 7 18.05 33.12 1.56
N ILE A 8 17.56 31.94 1.97
CA ILE A 8 16.13 31.70 2.21
C ILE A 8 15.67 32.30 3.54
N ILE A 9 16.54 32.31 4.57
CA ILE A 9 16.22 32.82 5.91
C ILE A 9 15.98 34.34 5.90
N CYS A 10 16.69 35.09 5.04
CA CYS A 10 16.57 36.55 4.97
C CYS A 10 15.27 37.07 4.33
N ILE A 11 14.50 36.22 3.64
CA ILE A 11 13.26 36.66 2.94
C ILE A 11 12.06 36.70 3.90
N ILE A 12 12.00 35.80 4.89
CA ILE A 12 10.86 35.67 5.80
C ILE A 12 10.77 36.84 6.82
N ALA A 13 11.90 37.51 7.11
CA ALA A 13 11.95 38.65 8.02
C ALA A 13 11.38 39.97 7.44
N SER A 14 11.02 40.01 6.15
CA SER A 14 10.83 41.28 5.41
C SER A 14 9.38 41.76 5.30
N VAL A 15 8.39 41.05 5.87
CA VAL A 15 6.96 41.39 5.72
C VAL A 15 6.26 41.51 7.07
N HIS A 16 6.48 42.64 7.75
CA HIS A 16 5.66 43.17 8.84
C HIS A 16 5.63 44.71 8.74
N PRO A 17 4.52 45.34 8.31
CA PRO A 17 4.31 46.76 8.49
C PRO A 17 3.70 47.02 9.89
N ALA A 18 4.48 47.61 10.79
CA ALA A 18 4.00 47.98 12.12
C ALA A 18 3.62 49.47 12.20
N GLY A 19 2.38 49.74 12.63
CA GLY A 19 2.02 50.97 13.34
C GLY A 19 1.56 52.18 12.53
N THR A 20 0.38 52.69 12.89
CA THR A 20 0.18 54.10 13.28
C THR A 20 -0.77 54.11 14.50
N ALA A 21 -0.79 55.20 15.28
CA ALA A 21 -1.27 55.16 16.66
C ALA A 21 -2.32 56.23 17.02
N ALA A 22 -3.13 55.88 18.02
CA ALA A 22 -3.76 56.73 19.04
C ALA A 22 -4.59 57.97 18.65
N SER A 23 -5.85 57.98 19.09
CA SER A 23 -6.52 59.14 19.67
C SER A 23 -7.42 58.68 20.83
N SER A 24 -7.89 59.60 21.69
CA SER A 24 -8.25 59.24 23.07
C SER A 24 -9.50 59.91 23.66
N SER A 25 -10.53 59.11 23.97
CA SER A 25 -11.45 59.26 25.14
C SER A 25 -12.34 60.54 25.21
N PRO A 26 -13.22 60.74 26.22
CA PRO A 26 -13.70 59.82 27.27
C PRO A 26 -15.26 59.68 27.18
N PRO A 27 -16.14 59.69 28.22
CA PRO A 27 -17.33 58.82 28.22
C PRO A 27 -18.70 59.52 28.34
N SER A 28 -19.78 58.74 28.28
CA SER A 28 -21.09 59.11 28.84
C SER A 28 -21.73 57.95 29.61
N SER A 29 -22.36 58.28 30.74
CA SER A 29 -23.05 57.36 31.64
C SER A 29 -24.53 57.23 31.29
N SER A 30 -25.15 56.10 31.68
CA SER A 30 -26.31 56.02 32.61
C SER A 30 -27.42 55.06 32.16
N SER A 31 -27.96 54.28 33.14
CA SER A 31 -29.34 53.77 33.24
C SER A 31 -29.94 52.91 32.11
N SER A 32 -30.86 51.96 32.35
CA SER A 32 -31.30 51.24 33.57
C SER A 32 -32.30 50.15 33.13
N SER A 33 -32.84 49.39 34.09
CA SER A 33 -34.19 48.78 34.03
C SER A 33 -34.49 47.86 32.83
N ASP A 34 -34.21 46.57 33.03
CA ASP A 34 -35.26 45.56 33.27
C ASP A 34 -36.66 45.84 32.69
N ASN A 35 -37.20 44.87 31.95
CA ASN A 35 -38.64 44.59 31.95
C ASN A 35 -38.88 43.13 31.53
N ASP A 36 -39.18 42.28 32.50
CA ASP A 36 -39.78 40.96 32.26
C ASP A 36 -41.22 41.11 31.77
N SER A 37 -41.66 40.24 30.86
CA SER A 37 -43.05 39.77 30.77
C SER A 37 -43.14 38.53 29.87
N ALA A 38 -43.90 37.52 30.33
CA ALA A 38 -44.03 36.23 29.65
C ALA A 38 -45.47 35.91 29.27
N ALA A 39 -45.65 35.33 28.08
CA ALA A 39 -46.77 34.45 27.68
C ALA A 39 -46.32 33.66 26.44
N ALA A 40 -46.28 32.33 26.37
CA ALA A 40 -47.28 31.28 26.70
C ALA A 40 -48.30 31.02 25.56
N ALA A 41 -47.94 30.04 24.72
CA ALA A 41 -48.76 29.08 23.94
C ALA A 41 -50.11 29.48 23.29
N LEU A 42 -50.32 29.07 22.02
CA LEU A 42 -51.31 28.02 21.64
C LEU A 42 -51.37 27.72 20.12
N LEU A 43 -51.86 26.51 19.79
CA LEU A 43 -52.26 25.96 18.48
C LEU A 43 -53.70 25.37 18.63
N PRO A 44 -54.38 24.79 17.61
CA PRO A 44 -54.12 24.72 16.15
C PRO A 44 -55.24 25.53 15.37
N PRO A 45 -56.30 25.03 14.66
CA PRO A 45 -56.53 23.81 13.85
C PRO A 45 -57.31 23.94 12.50
N ALA A 46 -57.22 22.87 11.70
CA ALA A 46 -58.28 22.19 10.90
C ALA A 46 -58.87 22.77 9.56
N ASP A 47 -58.54 22.04 8.47
CA ASP A 47 -59.47 21.20 7.65
C ASP A 47 -60.04 21.57 6.25
N LYS A 48 -60.22 20.48 5.46
CA LYS A 48 -60.94 20.28 4.16
C LYS A 48 -60.28 20.81 2.87
N GLY A 49 -60.44 20.18 1.69
CA GLY A 49 -61.02 18.86 1.37
C GLY A 49 -61.67 18.78 -0.05
N LEU A 50 -61.77 17.56 -0.62
CA LEU A 50 -62.37 17.18 -1.95
C LEU A 50 -61.51 17.50 -3.21
N GLY A 51 -61.56 16.74 -4.32
CA GLY A 51 -62.14 15.39 -4.56
C GLY A 51 -62.24 14.93 -6.04
N ALA A 52 -61.94 13.65 -6.29
CA ALA A 52 -62.36 12.73 -7.41
C ALA A 52 -62.22 13.09 -8.92
N LEU A 53 -61.77 12.12 -9.75
CA LEU A 53 -62.60 11.40 -10.76
C LEU A 53 -61.85 10.31 -11.60
N HIS A 54 -62.67 9.38 -12.13
CA HIS A 54 -62.51 8.16 -12.98
C HIS A 54 -61.37 7.95 -14.03
N GLY A 55 -61.16 6.67 -14.41
CA GLY A 55 -60.37 6.18 -15.57
C GLY A 55 -61.16 6.11 -16.91
N PRO A 56 -60.91 5.18 -17.88
CA PRO A 56 -60.52 3.76 -17.72
C PRO A 56 -59.31 3.31 -18.60
N ALA A 57 -59.31 2.08 -19.16
CA ALA A 57 -58.11 1.38 -19.70
C ALA A 57 -58.36 0.44 -20.92
N GLU A 58 -57.29 0.09 -21.64
CA GLU A 58 -57.08 -1.05 -22.58
C GLU A 58 -55.58 -1.48 -22.48
N ALA A 59 -55.12 -2.75 -22.47
CA ALA A 59 -55.22 -3.88 -23.42
C ALA A 59 -54.30 -3.70 -24.67
N LEU A 60 -53.53 -4.68 -25.20
CA LEU A 60 -53.39 -6.14 -24.97
C LEU A 60 -52.07 -6.71 -25.60
N ALA A 61 -51.59 -7.90 -25.16
CA ALA A 61 -50.72 -8.89 -25.88
C ALA A 61 -49.24 -8.55 -26.27
N SER A 62 -48.28 -9.49 -26.49
CA SER A 62 -48.08 -10.89 -26.03
C SER A 62 -46.69 -11.51 -26.41
N ALA A 63 -46.21 -12.51 -25.65
CA ALA A 63 -45.26 -13.62 -26.00
C ALA A 63 -43.72 -13.38 -26.21
N GLY A 64 -42.91 -14.45 -26.00
CA GLY A 64 -41.43 -14.54 -26.14
C GLY A 64 -40.99 -15.65 -27.14
N PRO A 65 -39.91 -16.49 -26.95
CA PRO A 65 -38.97 -16.63 -25.81
C PRO A 65 -37.46 -17.01 -26.09
N ARG A 66 -36.60 -16.87 -25.04
CA ARG A 66 -35.39 -17.68 -24.63
C ARG A 66 -34.11 -17.94 -25.51
N LEU A 67 -32.94 -17.47 -24.98
CA LEU A 67 -31.63 -18.17 -24.73
C LEU A 67 -30.74 -18.70 -25.91
N PRO A 68 -29.43 -19.03 -25.71
CA PRO A 68 -28.33 -18.30 -25.00
C PRO A 68 -26.97 -18.28 -25.80
N GLY A 69 -25.97 -17.47 -25.40
CA GLY A 69 -24.62 -17.46 -26.04
C GLY A 69 -23.53 -16.64 -25.31
N SER A 70 -22.25 -16.93 -25.59
CA SER A 70 -21.03 -16.45 -24.87
C SER A 70 -20.56 -15.01 -25.15
N PRO A 71 -19.74 -14.39 -24.27
CA PRO A 71 -19.33 -12.98 -24.38
C PRO A 71 -17.96 -12.72 -25.07
N PRO A 72 -17.81 -11.61 -25.82
CA PRO A 72 -16.54 -10.96 -26.17
C PRO A 72 -16.22 -9.73 -25.26
N PRO A 73 -14.99 -9.17 -25.30
CA PRO A 73 -14.49 -8.29 -24.22
C PRO A 73 -14.90 -6.81 -24.30
N LEU A 74 -14.98 -6.17 -23.12
CA LEU A 74 -15.31 -4.75 -22.94
C LEU A 74 -14.11 -3.81 -23.21
N PHE A 75 -13.96 -3.36 -24.46
CA PHE A 75 -13.31 -2.07 -24.72
C PHE A 75 -14.37 -0.95 -24.64
N SER A 76 -14.38 -0.18 -23.55
CA SER A 76 -15.31 0.94 -23.38
C SER A 76 -14.96 2.10 -24.31
N ARG A 77 -15.53 2.07 -25.52
CA ARG A 77 -15.40 3.13 -26.52
C ARG A 77 -16.45 4.20 -26.23
N PHE A 78 -16.03 5.32 -25.63
CA PHE A 78 -16.93 6.45 -25.36
C PHE A 78 -17.59 6.96 -26.66
N VAL A 79 -18.89 6.70 -26.80
CA VAL A 79 -19.74 7.24 -27.86
C VAL A 79 -20.57 8.37 -27.26
N CYS A 80 -20.30 9.61 -27.69
CA CYS A 80 -21.14 10.75 -27.34
C CYS A 80 -22.42 10.68 -28.18
N THR A 81 -23.53 10.25 -27.58
CA THR A 81 -24.85 10.41 -28.16
C THR A 81 -25.30 11.88 -28.03
N PRO A 82 -25.72 12.55 -29.12
CA PRO A 82 -26.27 13.89 -29.01
C PRO A 82 -27.67 13.81 -28.38
N LEU A 83 -27.85 14.47 -27.23
CA LEU A 83 -29.19 14.70 -26.68
C LEU A 83 -29.88 15.79 -27.50
N SER A 84 -30.98 15.43 -28.18
CA SER A 84 -31.90 16.38 -28.81
C SER A 84 -32.69 17.13 -27.72
N ALA A 85 -32.05 18.11 -27.09
CA ALA A 85 -32.71 19.04 -26.19
C ALA A 85 -33.42 20.13 -27.00
N GLU A 86 -34.72 19.93 -27.26
CA GLU A 86 -35.56 20.99 -27.81
C GLU A 86 -35.66 22.14 -26.80
N CYS A 87 -35.25 23.34 -27.22
CA CYS A 87 -35.24 24.50 -26.35
C CYS A 87 -36.69 24.94 -26.04
N PRO A 88 -37.09 25.08 -24.77
CA PRO A 88 -38.43 25.54 -24.43
C PRO A 88 -38.65 26.96 -24.97
N ALA A 89 -39.71 27.14 -25.75
CA ALA A 89 -40.05 28.43 -26.34
C ALA A 89 -40.42 29.44 -25.24
N ALA A 90 -39.84 30.65 -25.33
CA ALA A 90 -40.00 31.67 -24.30
C ALA A 90 -41.45 32.21 -24.22
N THR A 91 -42.00 32.24 -23.01
CA THR A 91 -43.29 32.87 -22.69
C THR A 91 -43.10 33.90 -21.57
N GLY A 92 -43.56 35.14 -21.81
CA GLY A 92 -43.51 36.24 -20.84
C GLY A 92 -42.32 37.21 -21.01
N PRO A 93 -42.56 38.53 -21.10
CA PRO A 93 -41.49 39.52 -21.25
C PRO A 93 -40.84 39.87 -19.90
N GLY A 94 -39.95 39.00 -19.41
CA GLY A 94 -39.04 39.34 -18.32
C GLY A 94 -37.92 40.27 -18.82
N THR A 95 -37.75 41.43 -18.17
CA THR A 95 -36.74 42.43 -18.57
C THR A 95 -35.34 42.04 -18.10
N THR A 96 -34.68 41.12 -18.82
CA THR A 96 -33.23 40.96 -18.72
C THR A 96 -32.55 42.19 -19.32
N GLY A 97 -31.69 42.85 -18.53
CA GLY A 97 -31.03 44.08 -18.96
C GLY A 97 -30.04 43.80 -20.11
N PRO A 98 -29.82 44.75 -21.04
CA PRO A 98 -28.80 44.59 -22.08
C PRO A 98 -27.39 44.39 -21.50
N GLU A 99 -27.16 44.85 -20.27
CA GLU A 99 -25.96 44.70 -19.47
C GLU A 99 -25.74 43.26 -18.96
N GLU A 100 -26.78 42.57 -18.51
CA GLU A 100 -26.74 41.17 -18.06
C GLU A 100 -26.45 40.21 -19.22
N LEU A 101 -27.07 40.46 -20.38
CA LEU A 101 -26.78 39.73 -21.62
C LEU A 101 -25.33 39.98 -22.11
N LEU A 102 -24.77 41.15 -21.80
CA LEU A 102 -23.35 41.47 -22.03
C LEU A 102 -22.43 40.71 -21.07
N ALA A 103 -22.78 40.63 -19.78
CA ALA A 103 -22.05 39.88 -18.76
C ALA A 103 -22.02 38.38 -19.06
N LEU A 104 -23.14 37.78 -19.47
CA LEU A 104 -23.19 36.38 -19.89
C LEU A 104 -22.32 36.12 -21.14
N ARG A 105 -22.26 37.08 -22.08
CA ARG A 105 -21.38 37.00 -23.25
C ARG A 105 -19.90 37.11 -22.89
N SER A 106 -19.53 37.97 -21.93
CA SER A 106 -18.13 38.08 -21.48
C SER A 106 -17.70 36.85 -20.70
N ALA A 107 -18.55 36.30 -19.82
CA ALA A 107 -18.31 35.04 -19.11
C ALA A 107 -18.12 33.86 -20.09
N ALA A 108 -18.98 33.72 -21.10
CA ALA A 108 -18.84 32.70 -22.14
C ALA A 108 -17.56 32.87 -23.00
N ALA A 109 -17.13 34.11 -23.26
CA ALA A 109 -15.87 34.39 -23.93
C ALA A 109 -14.65 34.06 -23.04
N GLN A 110 -14.73 34.30 -21.74
CA GLN A 110 -13.67 33.99 -20.78
C GLN A 110 -13.50 32.47 -20.57
N LEU A 111 -14.61 31.73 -20.42
CA LEU A 111 -14.60 30.26 -20.35
C LEU A 111 -14.00 29.63 -21.63
N ARG A 112 -14.24 30.23 -22.81
CA ARG A 112 -13.59 29.81 -24.06
C ARG A 112 -12.08 30.02 -24.07
N ARG A 113 -11.57 31.09 -23.45
CA ARG A 113 -10.11 31.32 -23.31
C ARG A 113 -9.49 30.29 -22.37
N THR A 114 -10.04 30.11 -21.18
CA THR A 114 -9.51 29.15 -20.19
C THR A 114 -9.54 27.70 -20.73
N ALA A 115 -10.57 27.32 -21.50
CA ALA A 115 -10.63 26.02 -22.15
C ALA A 115 -9.55 25.83 -23.23
N LEU A 116 -9.17 26.88 -23.97
CA LEU A 116 -8.07 26.84 -24.93
C LEU A 116 -6.69 26.82 -24.24
N GLU A 117 -6.52 27.58 -23.16
CA GLU A 117 -5.31 27.57 -22.32
C GLU A 117 -5.08 26.19 -21.67
N GLN A 118 -6.14 25.57 -21.13
CA GLN A 118 -6.09 24.19 -20.63
C GLN A 118 -5.76 23.19 -21.75
N LYS A 119 -6.32 23.36 -22.96
CA LYS A 119 -6.02 22.49 -24.10
C LYS A 119 -4.53 22.53 -24.50
N GLU A 120 -3.93 23.73 -24.57
CA GLU A 120 -2.50 23.84 -24.90
C GLU A 120 -1.59 23.34 -23.77
N ARG A 121 -1.95 23.56 -22.50
CA ARG A 121 -1.26 22.94 -21.36
C ARG A 121 -1.29 21.41 -21.46
N ILE A 122 -2.47 20.81 -21.68
CA ILE A 122 -2.62 19.36 -21.88
C ILE A 122 -1.78 18.86 -23.07
N ARG A 123 -1.66 19.64 -24.16
CA ARG A 123 -0.81 19.29 -25.30
C ARG A 123 0.68 19.27 -24.91
N MET A 124 1.16 20.28 -24.19
CA MET A 124 2.53 20.31 -23.66
C MET A 124 2.80 19.16 -22.67
N ASP A 125 1.85 18.85 -21.80
CA ASP A 125 1.97 17.76 -20.84
C ASP A 125 2.04 16.41 -21.58
N GLN A 126 1.24 16.20 -22.64
CA GLN A 126 1.32 15.01 -23.51
C GLN A 126 2.65 14.90 -24.27
N GLU A 127 3.22 16.02 -24.75
CA GLU A 127 4.53 16.03 -25.42
C GLU A 127 5.65 15.70 -24.42
N THR A 128 5.57 16.26 -23.21
CA THR A 128 6.50 15.95 -22.09
C THR A 128 6.42 14.48 -21.68
N ILE A 129 5.22 13.92 -21.56
CA ILE A 129 5.00 12.49 -21.28
C ILE A 129 5.61 11.63 -22.39
N ARG A 130 5.39 11.95 -23.67
CA ARG A 130 6.01 11.21 -24.80
C ARG A 130 7.54 11.25 -24.74
N GLU A 131 8.14 12.39 -24.41
CA GLU A 131 9.59 12.50 -24.28
C GLU A 131 10.12 11.68 -23.09
N LEU A 132 9.44 11.71 -21.94
CA LEU A 132 9.79 10.91 -20.75
C LEU A 132 9.63 9.41 -21.01
N THR A 133 8.53 8.95 -21.59
CA THR A 133 8.34 7.55 -22.00
C THR A 133 9.40 7.13 -23.03
N GLY A 134 9.77 8.01 -23.96
CA GLY A 134 10.86 7.78 -24.91
C GLY A 134 12.25 7.78 -24.27
N LYS A 135 12.46 8.40 -23.11
CA LYS A 135 13.70 8.28 -22.31
C LYS A 135 13.69 6.98 -21.52
N LEU A 136 12.57 6.66 -20.86
CA LEU A 136 12.38 5.43 -20.09
C LEU A 136 12.60 4.18 -20.94
N SER A 137 12.02 4.10 -22.14
CA SER A 137 12.19 2.95 -23.05
C SER A 137 13.63 2.76 -23.56
N ARG A 138 14.45 3.81 -23.55
CA ARG A 138 15.90 3.71 -23.82
C ARG A 138 16.69 3.21 -22.60
N CYS A 139 16.25 3.52 -21.38
CA CYS A 139 16.79 2.90 -20.17
C CYS A 139 16.41 1.40 -20.08
N GLU A 140 15.15 1.07 -20.35
CA GLU A 140 14.65 -0.32 -20.39
C GLU A 140 15.30 -1.13 -21.53
N GLY A 141 15.49 -0.52 -22.70
CA GLY A 141 16.21 -1.13 -23.83
C GLY A 141 17.68 -1.44 -23.54
N GLY A 142 18.29 -0.78 -22.55
CA GLY A 142 19.62 -1.13 -22.04
C GLY A 142 19.67 -2.38 -21.17
N PHE A 143 18.50 -2.90 -20.73
CA PHE A 143 18.38 -3.98 -19.75
C PHE A 143 17.71 -5.25 -20.29
N ARG A 144 17.41 -5.36 -21.59
CA ARG A 144 16.69 -6.53 -22.13
C ARG A 144 17.13 -6.99 -23.53
N ALA A 145 18.15 -7.86 -23.58
CA ALA A 145 18.35 -8.75 -24.72
C ALA A 145 17.25 -9.83 -24.76
N PRO A 146 16.68 -10.19 -25.93
CA PRO A 146 15.48 -11.01 -26.00
C PRO A 146 15.74 -12.52 -26.09
N GLN A 147 14.85 -13.31 -25.48
CA GLN A 147 14.57 -14.69 -25.88
C GLN A 147 13.27 -14.72 -26.70
N ALA A 148 13.23 -15.51 -27.77
CA ALA A 148 12.03 -15.78 -28.57
C ALA A 148 12.06 -17.22 -29.13
N PRO A 149 10.90 -17.89 -29.33
CA PRO A 149 10.83 -19.33 -29.61
C PRO A 149 10.95 -19.70 -31.11
N ALA A 150 10.99 -21.01 -31.39
CA ALA A 150 11.47 -21.57 -32.65
C ALA A 150 10.39 -22.03 -33.65
N ALA A 151 10.72 -22.00 -34.95
CA ALA A 151 10.24 -22.94 -35.97
C ALA A 151 11.05 -22.86 -37.29
N GLY A 152 11.32 -24.01 -37.95
CA GLY A 152 11.29 -24.11 -39.43
C GLY A 152 12.57 -23.89 -40.28
N LEU A 153 13.37 -24.93 -40.46
CA LEU A 153 13.92 -25.40 -41.76
C LEU A 153 14.58 -24.42 -42.76
N ARG A 154 15.92 -24.35 -42.79
CA ARG A 154 16.81 -25.04 -43.79
C ARG A 154 18.28 -24.56 -43.79
N ALA A 155 19.14 -25.40 -44.40
CA ALA A 155 20.51 -25.15 -44.89
C ALA A 155 21.63 -24.88 -43.85
N ALA A 156 22.46 -25.90 -43.66
CA ALA A 156 23.87 -25.81 -43.25
C ALA A 156 24.77 -25.73 -44.52
N PRO A 157 26.12 -25.58 -44.46
CA PRO A 157 26.97 -25.52 -43.26
C PRO A 157 28.05 -24.41 -43.24
N LYS A 158 28.61 -24.15 -42.04
CA LYS A 158 30.04 -23.84 -41.84
C LYS A 158 30.41 -24.10 -40.36
N PRO A 159 31.52 -24.81 -40.07
CA PRO A 159 31.92 -25.10 -38.69
C PRO A 159 32.74 -23.95 -38.08
N GLY A 160 32.54 -23.68 -36.79
CA GLY A 160 33.32 -22.70 -36.02
C GLY A 160 33.15 -22.86 -34.52
N THR A 161 34.28 -22.98 -33.80
CA THR A 161 34.43 -22.76 -32.34
C THR A 161 33.35 -23.36 -31.42
N MET A 162 33.52 -24.64 -31.07
CA MET A 162 33.07 -25.16 -29.77
C MET A 162 34.16 -24.94 -28.70
N GLY A 163 33.76 -24.99 -27.43
CA GLY A 163 34.55 -24.46 -26.30
C GLY A 163 35.93 -25.10 -26.07
N HIS A 164 36.84 -24.27 -25.56
CA HIS A 164 38.11 -24.70 -24.99
C HIS A 164 37.86 -25.40 -23.63
N PRO A 165 38.47 -26.56 -23.33
CA PRO A 165 38.50 -27.09 -21.97
C PRO A 165 39.34 -26.18 -21.05
N PRO A 166 39.14 -26.24 -19.73
CA PRO A 166 39.89 -25.41 -18.78
C PRO A 166 41.40 -25.68 -18.87
N ALA A 167 42.19 -24.62 -18.85
CA ALA A 167 43.65 -24.73 -18.89
C ALA A 167 44.17 -25.41 -17.62
N GLU A 168 45.10 -26.34 -17.77
CA GLU A 168 45.73 -27.03 -16.64
C GLU A 168 46.61 -26.06 -15.82
N PRO A 169 46.79 -26.30 -14.50
CA PRO A 169 47.63 -25.45 -13.67
C PRO A 169 49.08 -25.36 -14.21
N PRO A 170 49.75 -24.19 -14.13
CA PRO A 170 51.09 -24.01 -14.71
C PRO A 170 52.13 -25.00 -14.17
N ALA A 171 51.98 -25.44 -12.91
CA ALA A 171 52.83 -26.47 -12.31
C ALA A 171 52.80 -27.84 -13.02
N VAL A 172 51.71 -28.17 -13.74
CA VAL A 172 51.63 -29.40 -14.55
C VAL A 172 52.50 -29.27 -15.80
N ARG A 173 52.48 -28.09 -16.45
CA ARG A 173 53.35 -27.81 -17.60
C ARG A 173 54.83 -27.76 -17.23
N GLU A 174 55.19 -27.11 -16.13
CA GLU A 174 56.57 -27.10 -15.64
C GLU A 174 57.08 -28.52 -15.36
N LEU A 175 56.20 -29.41 -14.86
CA LEU A 175 56.53 -30.82 -14.64
C LEU A 175 56.68 -31.60 -15.96
N GLU A 176 55.81 -31.40 -16.95
CA GLU A 176 55.95 -32.02 -18.27
C GLU A 176 57.22 -31.57 -19.02
N GLU A 177 57.56 -30.27 -18.94
CA GLU A 177 58.76 -29.72 -19.56
C GLU A 177 60.03 -30.23 -18.86
N ALA A 178 60.01 -30.38 -17.53
CA ALA A 178 61.09 -31.00 -16.77
C ALA A 178 61.26 -32.52 -17.05
N VAL A 179 60.16 -33.26 -17.21
CA VAL A 179 60.20 -34.71 -17.55
C VAL A 179 60.78 -34.92 -18.95
N ARG A 180 60.34 -34.13 -19.95
CA ARG A 180 60.90 -34.18 -21.30
C ARG A 180 62.39 -33.84 -21.33
N ALA A 181 62.82 -32.80 -20.61
CA ALA A 181 64.23 -32.44 -20.47
C ALA A 181 65.08 -33.52 -19.77
N LEU A 182 64.47 -34.44 -19.02
CA LEU A 182 65.14 -35.61 -18.45
C LEU A 182 65.27 -36.76 -19.46
N GLN A 183 64.23 -37.04 -20.24
CA GLN A 183 64.24 -38.04 -21.31
C GLN A 183 65.30 -37.72 -22.37
N ASP A 184 65.34 -36.46 -22.84
CA ASP A 184 66.29 -35.94 -23.82
C ASP A 184 67.77 -36.12 -23.39
N ARG A 185 68.03 -36.20 -22.09
CA ARG A 185 69.36 -36.45 -21.52
C ARG A 185 69.68 -37.93 -21.38
N ILE A 186 68.68 -38.79 -21.21
CA ILE A 186 68.87 -40.24 -21.14
C ILE A 186 69.17 -40.78 -22.55
N GLU A 187 68.41 -40.40 -23.58
CA GLU A 187 68.67 -40.82 -24.96
C GLU A 187 70.08 -40.41 -25.45
N ARG A 188 70.57 -39.23 -25.07
CA ARG A 188 71.95 -38.80 -25.40
C ARG A 188 73.02 -39.65 -24.73
N ILE A 189 72.78 -40.11 -23.49
CA ILE A 189 73.72 -40.98 -22.77
C ILE A 189 73.71 -42.40 -23.36
N GLU A 190 72.56 -42.89 -23.86
CA GLU A 190 72.49 -44.17 -24.58
C GLU A 190 73.18 -44.10 -25.96
N GLN A 191 73.23 -42.94 -26.61
CA GLN A 191 73.89 -42.75 -27.91
C GLN A 191 75.43 -42.65 -27.84
N GLU A 192 76.04 -42.39 -26.68
CA GLU A 192 77.51 -42.26 -26.51
C GLU A 192 78.23 -43.58 -26.15
N LEU A 193 77.63 -44.77 -26.38
CA LEU A 193 78.20 -46.08 -26.02
C LEU A 193 78.57 -46.96 -27.24
N PRO A 194 79.84 -46.98 -27.70
CA PRO A 194 80.29 -47.83 -28.81
C PRO A 194 80.38 -49.32 -28.47
N ALA A 195 80.22 -50.17 -29.48
CA ALA A 195 80.16 -51.62 -29.31
C ALA A 195 81.54 -52.33 -29.40
N ARG A 196 81.93 -52.93 -28.26
CA ARG A 196 82.56 -54.27 -28.11
C ARG A 196 84.10 -54.45 -28.25
N ALA A 197 84.61 -55.32 -27.36
CA ALA A 197 85.71 -56.30 -27.51
C ALA A 197 87.12 -56.01 -26.93
N ASN A 198 87.38 -56.65 -25.78
CA ASN A 198 88.63 -57.33 -25.35
C ASN A 198 89.98 -56.59 -25.37
N GLY A 199 90.36 -56.06 -24.20
CA GLY A 199 91.74 -55.90 -23.72
C GLY A 199 91.83 -56.35 -22.24
N SER A 200 92.97 -56.87 -21.78
CA SER A 200 93.03 -57.68 -20.54
C SER A 200 93.74 -57.03 -19.34
N VAL A 201 93.04 -56.99 -18.19
CA VAL A 201 93.57 -57.23 -16.80
C VAL A 201 94.52 -56.16 -16.19
N PRO A 202 94.37 -55.75 -14.90
CA PRO A 202 93.23 -55.77 -13.96
C PRO A 202 93.01 -54.40 -13.23
N THR A 203 92.35 -54.41 -12.05
CA THR A 203 92.24 -53.34 -11.01
C THR A 203 91.49 -52.05 -11.39
N THR A 204 90.49 -51.54 -10.65
CA THR A 204 89.69 -52.07 -9.50
C THR A 204 88.23 -51.56 -9.62
N PRO A 205 87.20 -52.41 -9.81
CA PRO A 205 85.86 -51.96 -10.21
C PRO A 205 84.77 -52.03 -9.11
N ALA A 206 85.13 -51.79 -7.84
CA ALA A 206 84.19 -51.82 -6.70
C ALA A 206 83.62 -50.43 -6.39
N LEU A 207 84.43 -49.54 -5.80
CA LEU A 207 84.01 -48.24 -5.23
C LEU A 207 83.15 -47.36 -6.15
N ALA A 208 83.36 -47.41 -7.46
CA ALA A 208 82.56 -46.65 -8.43
C ALA A 208 81.13 -47.19 -8.62
N ARG A 209 80.90 -48.50 -8.41
CA ARG A 209 79.56 -49.09 -8.35
C ARG A 209 78.89 -48.76 -7.03
N ASP A 210 79.60 -48.85 -5.92
CA ASP A 210 79.08 -48.56 -4.58
C ASP A 210 78.63 -47.08 -4.50
N ALA A 211 79.41 -46.17 -5.08
CA ALA A 211 79.07 -44.75 -5.21
C ALA A 211 77.87 -44.47 -6.15
N LEU A 212 77.59 -45.35 -7.12
CA LEU A 212 76.41 -45.26 -7.98
C LEU A 212 75.17 -45.84 -7.29
N HIS A 213 75.31 -46.96 -6.58
CA HIS A 213 74.22 -47.63 -5.88
C HIS A 213 73.68 -46.76 -4.73
N THR A 214 74.57 -46.21 -3.90
CA THR A 214 74.21 -45.24 -2.85
C THR A 214 73.57 -43.96 -3.38
N LYS A 215 73.84 -43.57 -4.64
CA LYS A 215 73.14 -42.46 -5.30
C LYS A 215 71.76 -42.85 -5.83
N MET A 216 71.57 -44.11 -6.21
CA MET A 216 70.26 -44.65 -6.60
C MET A 216 69.34 -44.76 -5.38
N GLU A 217 69.83 -45.34 -4.28
CA GLU A 217 69.12 -45.43 -2.98
C GLU A 217 68.71 -44.03 -2.48
N GLN A 218 69.63 -43.06 -2.51
CA GLN A 218 69.33 -41.67 -2.13
C GLN A 218 68.27 -41.01 -3.02
N LEU A 219 68.20 -41.37 -4.31
CA LEU A 219 67.16 -40.89 -5.22
C LEU A 219 65.81 -41.57 -4.97
N GLU A 220 65.80 -42.86 -4.62
CA GLU A 220 64.60 -43.60 -4.25
C GLU A 220 63.98 -43.07 -2.94
N GLU A 221 64.78 -42.83 -1.89
CA GLU A 221 64.30 -42.17 -0.66
C GLU A 221 63.74 -40.75 -0.93
N GLN A 222 64.42 -39.97 -1.77
CA GLN A 222 63.95 -38.63 -2.14
C GLN A 222 62.66 -38.67 -2.97
N LEU A 223 62.49 -39.67 -3.83
CA LEU A 223 61.27 -39.87 -4.61
C LEU A 223 60.11 -40.33 -3.72
N LEU A 224 60.33 -41.32 -2.86
CA LEU A 224 59.32 -41.84 -1.94
C LEU A 224 58.83 -40.78 -0.95
N SER A 225 59.75 -40.00 -0.37
CA SER A 225 59.38 -38.89 0.52
C SER A 225 58.54 -37.83 -0.20
N LYS A 226 58.87 -37.49 -1.46
CA LYS A 226 58.11 -36.50 -2.24
C LYS A 226 56.76 -37.02 -2.75
N ILE A 227 56.63 -38.32 -3.03
CA ILE A 227 55.34 -38.97 -3.30
C ILE A 227 54.45 -38.88 -2.06
N LEU A 228 54.99 -39.16 -0.86
CA LEU A 228 54.24 -39.07 0.40
C LEU A 228 53.79 -37.64 0.73
N THR A 229 54.61 -36.60 0.48
CA THR A 229 54.18 -35.20 0.67
C THR A 229 53.08 -34.82 -0.33
N LEU A 230 53.24 -35.14 -1.62
CA LEU A 230 52.23 -34.84 -2.65
C LEU A 230 50.90 -35.58 -2.39
N GLN A 231 50.96 -36.81 -1.89
CA GLN A 231 49.77 -37.56 -1.50
C GLN A 231 49.05 -36.90 -0.30
N LYS A 232 49.80 -36.41 0.69
CA LYS A 232 49.25 -35.67 1.84
C LYS A 232 48.65 -34.33 1.44
N GLU A 233 49.34 -33.57 0.59
CA GLU A 233 48.84 -32.29 0.04
C GLU A 233 47.55 -32.50 -0.78
N ARG A 234 47.51 -33.55 -1.61
CA ARG A 234 46.30 -33.93 -2.36
C ARG A 234 45.13 -34.33 -1.44
N GLN A 235 45.40 -35.00 -0.32
CA GLN A 235 44.37 -35.33 0.68
C GLN A 235 43.85 -34.07 1.39
N ALA A 236 44.73 -33.15 1.79
CA ALA A 236 44.35 -31.87 2.37
C ALA A 236 43.48 -31.04 1.41
N ALA A 237 43.97 -30.78 0.20
CA ALA A 237 43.24 -30.00 -0.81
C ALA A 237 41.87 -30.62 -1.20
N ASN A 238 41.73 -31.94 -1.14
CA ASN A 238 40.45 -32.60 -1.36
C ASN A 238 39.50 -32.43 -0.16
N SER A 239 40.01 -32.42 1.07
CA SER A 239 39.25 -32.10 2.28
C SER A 239 38.78 -30.64 2.27
N ASP A 240 39.66 -29.71 1.92
CA ASP A 240 39.35 -28.27 1.83
C ASP A 240 38.27 -28.01 0.77
N ARG A 241 38.35 -28.68 -0.39
CA ARG A 241 37.32 -28.58 -1.44
C ARG A 241 35.98 -29.16 -1.00
N SER A 242 35.97 -30.27 -0.25
CA SER A 242 34.75 -30.82 0.33
C SER A 242 34.12 -29.89 1.38
N GLN A 243 34.94 -29.25 2.23
CA GLN A 243 34.46 -28.26 3.19
C GLN A 243 33.88 -27.03 2.49
N GLN A 244 34.60 -26.46 1.52
CA GLN A 244 34.13 -25.32 0.72
C GLN A 244 32.81 -25.63 0.00
N GLN A 245 32.66 -26.84 -0.54
CA GLN A 245 31.41 -27.23 -1.19
C GLN A 245 30.26 -27.38 -0.19
N HIS A 246 30.50 -27.92 1.01
CA HIS A 246 29.49 -27.98 2.08
C HIS A 246 29.05 -26.57 2.55
N ASP A 247 29.99 -25.63 2.68
CA ASP A 247 29.67 -24.24 3.05
C ASP A 247 28.87 -23.53 1.95
N ILE A 248 29.17 -23.78 0.67
CA ILE A 248 28.36 -23.29 -0.47
C ILE A 248 26.95 -23.89 -0.46
N GLU A 249 26.80 -25.19 -0.22
CA GLU A 249 25.49 -25.85 -0.09
C GLU A 249 24.69 -25.29 1.10
N LYS A 250 25.35 -24.96 2.21
CA LYS A 250 24.74 -24.33 3.39
C LYS A 250 24.28 -22.90 3.13
N GLU A 251 25.08 -22.08 2.44
CA GLU A 251 24.65 -20.74 2.00
C GLU A 251 23.50 -20.81 0.99
N LEU A 252 23.55 -21.74 0.02
CA LEU A 252 22.49 -21.94 -0.96
C LEU A 252 21.16 -22.32 -0.29
N ASN A 253 21.18 -23.25 0.66
CA ASN A 253 19.99 -23.62 1.45
C ASN A 253 19.45 -22.43 2.28
N SER A 254 20.32 -21.61 2.87
CA SER A 254 19.93 -20.40 3.61
C SER A 254 19.28 -19.35 2.69
N LEU A 255 19.88 -19.11 1.52
CA LEU A 255 19.32 -18.22 0.50
C LEU A 255 18.00 -18.75 -0.04
N GLN A 256 17.87 -20.05 -0.28
CA GLN A 256 16.66 -20.68 -0.80
C GLN A 256 15.52 -20.65 0.24
N SER A 257 15.83 -20.78 1.54
CA SER A 257 14.87 -20.54 2.62
C SER A 257 14.37 -19.09 2.62
N ARG A 258 15.27 -18.11 2.49
CA ARG A 258 14.91 -16.68 2.44
C ARG A 258 14.17 -16.30 1.16
N VAL A 259 14.46 -16.95 0.03
CA VAL A 259 13.69 -16.79 -1.20
C VAL A 259 12.30 -17.37 -1.03
N ALA A 260 12.15 -18.56 -0.43
CA ALA A 260 10.83 -19.11 -0.13
C ALA A 260 9.99 -18.22 0.81
N GLU A 261 10.59 -17.62 1.85
CA GLU A 261 9.94 -16.63 2.73
C GLU A 261 9.45 -15.38 1.97
N LEU A 262 10.18 -14.96 0.93
CA LEU A 262 9.82 -13.80 0.10
C LEU A 262 8.79 -14.15 -1.00
N GLU A 263 8.89 -15.34 -1.61
CA GLU A 263 8.04 -15.80 -2.71
C GLU A 263 6.63 -16.22 -2.25
N HIS A 264 6.50 -16.82 -1.06
CA HIS A 264 5.19 -17.09 -0.46
C HIS A 264 4.54 -15.81 0.11
N GLY A 265 5.34 -14.76 0.29
CA GLY A 265 5.01 -13.56 1.05
C GLY A 265 4.89 -13.84 2.54
N SER A 266 4.88 -12.77 3.35
CA SER A 266 4.33 -12.89 4.71
C SER A 266 2.87 -13.34 4.57
N PRO A 267 2.40 -14.35 5.32
CA PRO A 267 0.96 -14.49 5.53
C PRO A 267 0.43 -13.14 6.03
N GLY A 268 -0.70 -12.69 5.46
CA GLY A 268 -1.25 -11.35 5.70
C GLY A 268 -1.40 -11.12 7.19
N TYR A 269 -0.83 -10.03 7.71
CA TYR A 269 -0.52 -9.93 9.14
C TYR A 269 -1.79 -10.07 9.99
N SER A 270 -1.90 -11.23 10.62
CA SER A 270 -2.97 -11.60 11.51
C SER A 270 -2.34 -11.69 12.90
N PRO A 271 -2.59 -10.71 13.79
CA PRO A 271 -2.16 -10.80 15.18
C PRO A 271 -2.58 -12.15 15.79
N PRO A 272 -1.76 -12.79 16.66
CA PRO A 272 -2.18 -14.00 17.37
C PRO A 272 -3.44 -13.75 18.22
N ASP A 273 -3.63 -12.51 18.68
CA ASP A 273 -4.79 -12.05 19.45
C ASP A 273 -5.86 -11.36 18.57
N ALA A 274 -5.91 -11.64 17.25
CA ALA A 274 -6.88 -11.03 16.36
C ALA A 274 -8.31 -11.52 16.64
N PHE A 275 -9.18 -10.60 17.11
CA PHE A 275 -10.56 -10.89 17.47
C PHE A 275 -11.55 -9.93 16.79
N LYS A 276 -12.82 -10.34 16.72
CA LYS A 276 -13.97 -9.51 16.37
C LYS A 276 -14.96 -9.42 17.53
N VAL A 277 -15.59 -8.26 17.67
CA VAL A 277 -16.78 -8.04 18.50
C VAL A 277 -18.02 -8.31 17.63
N THR A 278 -18.98 -9.07 18.16
CA THR A 278 -20.27 -9.32 17.51
C THR A 278 -21.40 -8.68 18.31
N ILE A 279 -22.22 -7.88 17.63
CA ILE A 279 -23.47 -7.31 18.17
C ILE A 279 -24.61 -7.89 17.31
N PRO A 280 -25.29 -8.96 17.76
CA PRO A 280 -26.14 -9.79 16.91
C PRO A 280 -27.56 -9.27 16.69
N VAL A 281 -28.03 -8.34 17.52
CA VAL A 281 -29.41 -7.82 17.50
C VAL A 281 -29.43 -6.32 17.84
N GLN A 282 -30.45 -5.63 17.33
CA GLN A 282 -30.67 -4.21 17.60
C GLN A 282 -31.26 -4.01 19.01
N ASN A 283 -30.49 -3.41 19.93
CA ASN A 283 -30.92 -3.05 21.27
C ASN A 283 -30.04 -1.92 21.83
N ASN A 284 -30.36 -1.38 23.01
CA ASN A 284 -29.65 -0.28 23.66
C ASN A 284 -28.76 -0.71 24.85
N TYR A 285 -28.22 -1.94 24.84
CA TYR A 285 -27.41 -2.46 25.96
C TYR A 285 -26.24 -3.36 25.55
N MET A 286 -26.22 -3.91 24.33
CA MET A 286 -25.07 -4.63 23.76
C MET A 286 -24.10 -3.63 23.11
N TYR A 287 -22.88 -3.57 23.62
CA TYR A 287 -21.83 -2.70 23.10
C TYR A 287 -20.44 -3.22 23.48
N ALA A 288 -19.41 -2.64 22.89
CA ALA A 288 -18.06 -2.70 23.43
C ALA A 288 -17.53 -1.31 23.80
N ARG A 289 -16.58 -1.23 24.72
CA ARG A 289 -15.96 0.00 25.22
C ARG A 289 -14.45 -0.11 25.12
N MET A 290 -13.79 0.97 24.71
CA MET A 290 -12.33 1.07 24.84
C MET A 290 -11.97 1.52 26.25
N LYS A 291 -11.04 0.83 26.92
CA LYS A 291 -10.48 1.26 28.22
C LYS A 291 -9.65 2.54 28.09
N LYS A 292 -8.97 2.72 26.96
CA LYS A 292 -8.16 3.90 26.66
C LYS A 292 -9.04 4.98 26.00
N SER A 293 -8.93 6.20 26.51
CA SER A 293 -9.58 7.40 25.96
C SER A 293 -8.67 8.13 24.95
N LEU A 294 -9.22 9.09 24.21
CA LEU A 294 -8.45 9.94 23.31
C LEU A 294 -7.75 11.08 24.08
N PRO A 295 -6.55 11.51 23.63
CA PRO A 295 -5.97 12.80 23.99
C PRO A 295 -6.68 13.92 23.22
N GLU A 296 -6.15 15.14 23.29
CA GLU A 296 -6.60 16.24 22.45
C GLU A 296 -6.09 16.03 21.02
N LEU A 297 -6.96 16.07 20.01
CA LEU A 297 -6.60 15.76 18.62
C LEU A 297 -6.91 16.92 17.66
N TYR A 298 -5.89 17.35 16.93
CA TYR A 298 -5.95 18.38 15.88
C TYR A 298 -6.16 17.78 14.46
N ALA A 299 -5.93 16.48 14.35
CA ALA A 299 -6.26 15.62 13.22
C ALA A 299 -6.46 14.20 13.74
N PHE A 300 -7.11 13.35 12.95
CA PHE A 300 -7.14 11.92 13.22
C PHE A 300 -7.28 11.09 11.94
N THR A 301 -7.01 9.80 12.09
CA THR A 301 -7.56 8.73 11.25
C THR A 301 -8.16 7.68 12.15
N ILE A 302 -9.36 7.19 11.84
CA ILE A 302 -10.01 6.07 12.51
C ILE A 302 -10.27 5.01 11.44
N CYS A 303 -9.72 3.81 11.61
CA CYS A 303 -9.94 2.68 10.72
C CYS A 303 -10.54 1.49 11.47
N MET A 304 -11.32 0.67 10.78
CA MET A 304 -11.81 -0.62 11.28
C MET A 304 -12.21 -1.55 10.13
N TRP A 305 -12.18 -2.84 10.40
CA TRP A 305 -12.96 -3.81 9.64
C TRP A 305 -14.38 -3.90 10.22
N LEU A 306 -15.40 -3.87 9.35
CA LEU A 306 -16.78 -4.10 9.76
C LEU A 306 -17.56 -4.94 8.75
N LYS A 307 -18.60 -5.62 9.25
CA LYS A 307 -19.54 -6.42 8.46
C LYS A 307 -20.96 -6.20 8.96
N SER A 308 -21.81 -5.60 8.13
CA SER A 308 -23.21 -5.37 8.47
C SER A 308 -24.02 -6.67 8.48
N LYS A 309 -24.90 -6.82 9.47
CA LYS A 309 -25.97 -7.83 9.51
C LYS A 309 -27.36 -7.19 9.50
N ALA A 310 -27.44 -5.87 9.51
CA ALA A 310 -28.70 -5.12 9.54
C ALA A 310 -29.51 -5.27 8.23
N LEU A 311 -30.80 -4.92 8.30
CA LEU A 311 -31.74 -5.04 7.17
C LEU A 311 -32.10 -3.70 6.50
N ALA A 312 -31.75 -2.56 7.10
CA ALA A 312 -32.14 -1.22 6.61
C ALA A 312 -30.98 -0.20 6.61
N GLY A 313 -30.36 0.03 7.78
CA GLY A 313 -29.20 0.91 7.96
C GLY A 313 -28.19 0.28 8.93
N LEU A 314 -26.94 0.74 8.87
CA LEU A 314 -25.82 0.19 9.62
C LEU A 314 -25.95 0.36 11.14
N GLY A 315 -26.64 1.41 11.59
CA GLY A 315 -26.59 1.88 12.97
C GLY A 315 -25.28 2.64 13.25
N THR A 316 -24.76 2.53 14.46
CA THR A 316 -23.59 3.31 14.94
C THR A 316 -22.36 2.43 15.17
N PRO A 317 -21.48 2.18 14.16
CA PRO A 317 -20.24 1.42 14.38
C PRO A 317 -19.40 1.92 15.56
N PHE A 318 -19.27 3.24 15.73
CA PHE A 318 -18.64 3.83 16.91
C PHE A 318 -19.15 5.24 17.22
N SER A 319 -19.03 5.61 18.50
CA SER A 319 -19.21 6.97 19.02
C SER A 319 -18.14 7.30 20.05
N TYR A 320 -17.81 8.58 20.19
CA TYR A 320 -16.95 9.15 21.20
C TYR A 320 -17.61 10.40 21.77
N SER A 321 -17.84 10.37 23.07
CA SER A 321 -18.51 11.44 23.82
C SER A 321 -17.58 12.00 24.90
N VAL A 322 -17.74 13.28 25.24
CA VAL A 322 -17.05 13.94 26.36
C VAL A 322 -18.07 14.64 27.28
N PRO A 323 -17.74 15.02 28.53
CA PRO A 323 -18.70 15.60 29.46
C PRO A 323 -19.42 16.89 29.01
N SER A 324 -18.93 17.55 27.95
CA SER A 324 -19.51 18.78 27.37
C SER A 324 -20.15 18.60 26.00
N GLN A 325 -20.05 17.42 25.39
CA GLN A 325 -20.50 17.16 24.03
C GLN A 325 -20.64 15.64 23.83
N ALA A 326 -21.87 15.18 23.62
CA ALA A 326 -22.21 13.80 23.29
C ALA A 326 -21.64 13.38 21.93
N ASN A 327 -21.88 14.22 20.91
CA ASN A 327 -21.51 14.00 19.52
C ASN A 327 -20.11 14.54 19.20
N GLU A 328 -19.10 14.20 20.01
CA GLU A 328 -17.73 14.74 19.83
C GLU A 328 -17.05 14.10 18.61
N ILE A 329 -17.16 12.77 18.43
CA ILE A 329 -17.01 12.09 17.13
C ILE A 329 -18.04 10.94 17.05
N VAL A 330 -18.86 10.85 16.02
CA VAL A 330 -19.79 9.71 15.80
C VAL A 330 -19.78 9.28 14.34
N LEU A 331 -19.85 7.97 14.08
CA LEU A 331 -20.12 7.41 12.75
C LEU A 331 -21.46 6.66 12.80
N LEU A 332 -22.46 7.14 12.05
CA LEU A 332 -23.86 6.73 12.13
C LEU A 332 -24.45 6.51 10.74
N GLU A 333 -25.24 5.45 10.54
CA GLU A 333 -26.22 5.40 9.44
C GLU A 333 -27.60 5.07 10.01
N TRP A 334 -28.53 6.02 9.92
CA TRP A 334 -29.86 5.94 10.54
C TRP A 334 -30.99 6.23 9.55
N GLY A 335 -32.07 5.47 9.67
CA GLY A 335 -33.24 5.60 8.78
C GLY A 335 -32.88 5.41 7.30
N THR A 336 -33.10 6.46 6.51
CA THR A 336 -32.80 6.52 5.07
C THR A 336 -31.61 7.42 4.73
N ASN A 337 -30.91 7.96 5.73
CA ASN A 337 -29.72 8.79 5.50
C ASN A 337 -28.56 7.93 4.97
N PRO A 338 -27.60 8.51 4.24
CA PRO A 338 -26.31 7.87 4.01
C PRO A 338 -25.54 7.73 5.34
N LEU A 339 -24.39 7.04 5.29
CA LEU A 339 -23.45 7.01 6.39
C LEU A 339 -22.94 8.43 6.68
N GLU A 340 -23.03 8.88 7.93
CA GLU A 340 -22.73 10.23 8.39
C GLU A 340 -21.61 10.21 9.42
N LEU A 341 -20.60 11.08 9.23
CA LEU A 341 -19.57 11.40 10.21
C LEU A 341 -19.97 12.69 10.91
N LEU A 342 -20.19 12.62 12.23
CA LEU A 342 -20.46 13.76 13.07
C LEU A 342 -19.18 14.13 13.84
N ILE A 343 -18.86 15.42 13.90
CA ILE A 343 -17.81 15.97 14.76
C ILE A 343 -18.34 17.26 15.40
N ASN A 344 -18.48 17.28 16.73
CA ASN A 344 -19.07 18.37 17.51
C ASN A 344 -20.40 18.87 16.90
N ASP A 345 -21.38 17.96 16.80
CA ASP A 345 -22.70 18.10 16.14
C ASP A 345 -22.69 18.47 14.64
N LYS A 346 -21.55 18.76 14.01
CA LYS A 346 -21.49 19.05 12.58
C LYS A 346 -21.39 17.76 11.77
N VAL A 347 -22.20 17.65 10.71
CA VAL A 347 -22.37 16.42 9.91
C VAL A 347 -21.61 16.51 8.57
N ALA A 348 -20.99 15.41 8.16
CA ALA A 348 -20.54 15.17 6.79
C ALA A 348 -21.07 13.81 6.29
N GLN A 349 -21.68 13.81 5.10
CA GLN A 349 -22.20 12.58 4.47
C GLN A 349 -21.09 11.85 3.70
N LEU A 350 -20.90 10.58 4.01
CA LEU A 350 -19.85 9.72 3.47
C LEU A 350 -20.43 8.80 2.38
N PRO A 351 -19.87 8.79 1.15
CA PRO A 351 -20.33 7.92 0.07
C PRO A 351 -19.75 6.49 0.19
N LEU A 352 -19.98 5.82 1.33
CA LEU A 352 -19.59 4.43 1.55
C LEU A 352 -20.80 3.48 1.37
N SER A 353 -20.55 2.26 0.91
CA SER A 353 -21.60 1.25 0.65
C SER A 353 -21.29 -0.04 1.39
N LEU A 354 -21.98 -0.26 2.51
CA LEU A 354 -21.63 -1.29 3.52
C LEU A 354 -22.78 -2.28 3.80
N LYS A 355 -23.70 -2.46 2.83
CA LYS A 355 -24.99 -3.18 2.99
C LYS A 355 -25.08 -4.54 2.29
N ASP A 356 -24.02 -4.95 1.60
CA ASP A 356 -23.93 -6.24 0.89
C ASP A 356 -23.72 -7.45 1.82
N LYS A 357 -23.39 -7.20 3.09
CA LYS A 357 -23.03 -8.18 4.14
C LYS A 357 -21.66 -8.83 3.93
N ALA A 358 -20.78 -8.22 3.15
CA ALA A 358 -19.36 -8.54 3.08
C ALA A 358 -18.60 -8.00 4.31
N TRP A 359 -17.29 -8.24 4.36
CA TRP A 359 -16.37 -7.50 5.25
C TRP A 359 -15.76 -6.35 4.46
N HIS A 360 -15.81 -5.14 5.02
CA HIS A 360 -15.11 -3.98 4.47
C HIS A 360 -14.10 -3.43 5.46
N HIS A 361 -12.99 -2.92 4.94
CA HIS A 361 -12.06 -2.08 5.69
C HIS A 361 -12.40 -0.61 5.42
N ILE A 362 -12.95 0.10 6.41
CA ILE A 362 -13.21 1.54 6.29
C ILE A 362 -12.17 2.35 7.05
N CYS A 363 -11.86 3.54 6.52
CA CYS A 363 -11.15 4.58 7.27
C CYS A 363 -11.85 5.93 7.08
N VAL A 364 -11.94 6.71 8.16
CA VAL A 364 -12.27 8.13 8.11
C VAL A 364 -11.09 8.94 8.66
N ALA A 365 -10.62 9.90 7.88
CA ALA A 365 -9.54 10.81 8.26
C ALA A 365 -10.05 12.25 8.26
N TRP A 366 -9.61 13.07 9.21
CA TRP A 366 -10.06 14.46 9.37
C TRP A 366 -8.99 15.36 10.00
N THR A 367 -9.08 16.68 9.79
CA THR A 367 -8.26 17.69 10.47
C THR A 367 -9.00 19.00 10.75
N THR A 368 -8.65 19.62 11.89
CA THR A 368 -9.07 20.97 12.30
C THR A 368 -8.85 22.03 11.23
N ARG A 369 -7.75 21.97 10.48
CA ARG A 369 -7.42 22.94 9.42
C ARG A 369 -8.43 22.83 8.29
N ASP A 370 -9.19 23.88 8.07
CA ASP A 370 -10.31 23.99 7.13
C ASP A 370 -11.46 22.97 7.37
N GLY A 371 -11.36 22.08 8.36
CA GLY A 371 -12.31 21.00 8.57
C GLY A 371 -12.30 19.95 7.46
N LYS A 372 -11.12 19.67 6.88
CA LYS A 372 -10.99 18.70 5.78
C LYS A 372 -11.20 17.28 6.28
N TRP A 373 -11.92 16.48 5.51
CA TRP A 373 -12.14 15.05 5.76
C TRP A 373 -11.98 14.23 4.49
N SER A 374 -11.64 12.95 4.65
CA SER A 374 -11.64 11.94 3.59
C SER A 374 -12.11 10.59 4.13
N ALA A 375 -12.85 9.86 3.28
CA ALA A 375 -13.45 8.57 3.61
C ALA A 375 -13.02 7.51 2.59
N TYR A 376 -12.59 6.37 3.11
CA TYR A 376 -12.01 5.26 2.37
C TYR A 376 -12.80 3.98 2.64
N GLN A 377 -12.95 3.15 1.61
CA GLN A 377 -13.51 1.80 1.70
C GLN A 377 -12.64 0.86 0.86
N ASP A 378 -12.19 -0.21 1.52
CA ASP A 378 -11.36 -1.28 0.95
C ASP A 378 -10.04 -0.77 0.36
N GLY A 379 -9.48 0.26 1.02
CA GLY A 379 -8.23 0.91 0.66
C GLY A 379 -8.37 2.07 -0.35
N GLU A 380 -9.48 2.15 -1.07
CA GLU A 380 -9.74 3.21 -2.05
C GLU A 380 -10.50 4.39 -1.43
N GLN A 381 -10.14 5.62 -1.84
CA GLN A 381 -10.86 6.82 -1.42
C GLN A 381 -12.21 6.90 -2.13
N ARG A 382 -13.31 6.98 -1.38
CA ARG A 382 -14.67 7.14 -1.91
C ARG A 382 -15.19 8.57 -1.82
N GLY A 383 -14.76 9.32 -0.81
CA GLY A 383 -15.21 10.69 -0.57
C GLY A 383 -14.15 11.58 0.08
N ALA A 384 -14.36 12.89 -0.05
CA ALA A 384 -13.68 13.92 0.71
C ALA A 384 -14.49 15.21 0.68
N GLY A 385 -14.21 16.09 1.64
CA GLY A 385 -14.82 17.41 1.73
C GLY A 385 -14.11 18.29 2.75
N GLU A 386 -14.67 19.47 2.99
CA GLU A 386 -14.13 20.49 3.89
C GLU A 386 -15.26 21.08 4.74
N ASN A 387 -14.95 22.00 5.66
CA ASN A 387 -15.89 22.66 6.57
C ASN A 387 -16.53 21.78 7.67
N LEU A 388 -16.15 20.51 7.79
CA LEU A 388 -16.54 19.66 8.92
C LEU A 388 -15.76 20.08 10.17
N ALA A 389 -16.46 20.67 11.16
CA ALA A 389 -15.87 21.05 12.45
C ALA A 389 -14.56 21.85 12.38
N SER A 390 -14.38 22.72 11.38
CA SER A 390 -13.16 23.53 11.21
C SER A 390 -12.80 24.28 12.48
N TRP A 391 -11.52 24.26 12.85
CA TRP A 391 -10.94 24.90 14.04
C TRP A 391 -11.40 24.35 15.41
N HIS A 392 -12.20 23.29 15.47
CA HIS A 392 -12.58 22.61 16.71
C HIS A 392 -11.59 21.47 17.02
N ALA A 393 -10.72 21.63 18.01
CA ALA A 393 -9.88 20.52 18.48
C ALA A 393 -10.74 19.46 19.21
N ILE A 394 -10.53 18.18 18.89
CA ILE A 394 -11.24 17.07 19.55
C ILE A 394 -10.83 17.05 21.02
N LYS A 395 -11.83 17.11 21.92
CA LYS A 395 -11.59 17.18 23.36
C LYS A 395 -11.09 15.84 23.93
N PRO A 396 -10.13 15.86 24.87
CA PRO A 396 -9.59 14.65 25.50
C PRO A 396 -10.55 14.02 26.52
N GLN A 397 -10.18 12.83 27.02
CA GLN A 397 -10.75 12.20 28.23
C GLN A 397 -12.24 11.79 28.14
N GLY A 398 -12.78 11.61 26.93
CA GLY A 398 -14.10 11.06 26.69
C GLY A 398 -14.22 9.54 26.79
N VAL A 399 -15.36 8.99 26.36
CA VAL A 399 -15.62 7.54 26.31
C VAL A 399 -15.88 7.10 24.87
N ILE A 400 -15.07 6.15 24.38
CA ILE A 400 -15.28 5.48 23.09
C ILE A 400 -16.18 4.26 23.32
N ILE A 401 -17.33 4.24 22.63
CA ILE A 401 -18.26 3.12 22.58
C ILE A 401 -18.32 2.60 21.14
N LEU A 402 -18.34 1.27 20.99
CA LEU A 402 -18.51 0.58 19.73
C LEU A 402 -19.90 -0.05 19.69
N GLY A 403 -20.65 0.30 18.63
CA GLY A 403 -21.97 -0.26 18.35
C GLY A 403 -23.19 0.53 18.85
N GLN A 404 -23.01 1.68 19.52
CA GLN A 404 -24.10 2.50 20.08
C GLN A 404 -23.82 3.99 19.87
N GLU A 405 -24.91 4.76 19.72
CA GLU A 405 -24.94 6.22 19.83
C GLU A 405 -24.90 6.63 21.32
N GLN A 406 -24.33 7.79 21.67
CA GLN A 406 -24.11 8.29 23.03
C GLN A 406 -24.77 9.65 23.32
N ASP A 407 -26.08 9.66 23.54
CA ASP A 407 -26.89 10.76 24.10
C ASP A 407 -26.29 11.33 25.42
N THR A 408 -25.46 10.56 26.15
CA THR A 408 -24.67 10.99 27.32
C THR A 408 -23.33 10.24 27.44
N LEU A 409 -22.40 10.75 28.27
CA LEU A 409 -21.06 10.18 28.50
C LEU A 409 -21.11 8.68 28.88
N GLY A 410 -20.84 7.80 27.91
CA GLY A 410 -20.86 6.35 28.10
C GLY A 410 -22.24 5.74 28.33
N GLY A 411 -23.34 6.40 27.98
CA GLY A 411 -24.70 5.90 28.28
C GLY A 411 -25.85 6.58 27.55
N ARG A 412 -27.08 6.18 27.93
CA ARG A 412 -28.37 6.62 27.36
C ARG A 412 -28.51 6.33 25.86
N PHE A 413 -28.15 5.11 25.45
CA PHE A 413 -28.21 4.71 24.04
C PHE A 413 -29.66 4.53 23.55
N ASP A 414 -29.94 4.85 22.28
CA ASP A 414 -31.18 4.43 21.60
C ASP A 414 -30.96 3.15 20.76
N ALA A 415 -31.88 2.21 20.91
CA ALA A 415 -31.90 0.98 20.14
C ALA A 415 -32.08 1.25 18.64
N THR A 416 -32.81 2.29 18.21
CA THR A 416 -33.02 2.54 16.77
C THR A 416 -31.74 2.94 16.03
N GLN A 417 -30.72 3.42 16.76
CA GLN A 417 -29.42 3.82 16.24
C GLN A 417 -28.32 2.75 16.47
N ALA A 418 -28.60 1.68 17.21
CA ALA A 418 -27.63 0.63 17.53
C ALA A 418 -27.15 -0.14 16.28
N PHE A 419 -25.85 -0.46 16.24
CA PHE A 419 -25.24 -1.26 15.19
C PHE A 419 -25.64 -2.73 15.27
N VAL A 420 -25.78 -3.40 14.13
CA VAL A 420 -26.02 -4.84 14.05
C VAL A 420 -25.05 -5.48 13.05
N GLY A 421 -24.10 -6.26 13.55
CA GLY A 421 -22.99 -6.75 12.72
C GLY A 421 -21.81 -7.34 13.49
N GLU A 422 -20.65 -7.28 12.85
CA GLU A 422 -19.34 -7.65 13.40
C GLU A 422 -18.35 -6.49 13.19
N LEU A 423 -17.47 -6.24 14.18
CA LEU A 423 -16.47 -5.17 14.20
C LEU A 423 -15.10 -5.74 14.60
N ALA A 424 -14.02 -5.27 13.97
CA ALA A 424 -12.66 -5.70 14.30
C ALA A 424 -11.60 -4.65 13.92
N GLN A 425 -10.40 -4.79 14.49
CA GLN A 425 -9.23 -3.95 14.18
C GLN A 425 -9.50 -2.44 14.27
N PHE A 426 -10.31 -2.00 15.24
CA PHE A 426 -10.52 -0.56 15.48
C PHE A 426 -9.21 0.09 15.93
N GLY A 427 -8.68 0.97 15.10
CA GLY A 427 -7.42 1.70 15.32
C GLY A 427 -7.60 3.20 15.16
N VAL A 428 -6.90 3.98 15.97
CA VAL A 428 -6.93 5.45 15.91
C VAL A 428 -5.51 6.03 15.86
N TRP A 429 -5.31 6.96 14.95
CA TRP A 429 -4.10 7.76 14.75
C TRP A 429 -4.40 9.24 14.98
N ASP A 430 -3.40 10.02 15.42
CA ASP A 430 -3.48 11.47 15.70
C ASP A 430 -3.19 12.37 14.48
N HIS A 431 -3.16 11.76 13.29
CA HIS A 431 -2.87 12.41 12.02
C HIS A 431 -3.68 11.77 10.89
N MET A 432 -3.75 12.45 9.75
CA MET A 432 -4.31 11.88 8.52
C MET A 432 -3.28 10.93 7.91
N LEU A 433 -3.59 9.64 7.81
CA LEU A 433 -2.75 8.64 7.13
C LEU A 433 -2.68 8.91 5.63
N ALA A 434 -1.56 8.54 5.00
CA ALA A 434 -1.44 8.60 3.56
C ALA A 434 -2.32 7.51 2.88
N PRO A 435 -2.87 7.76 1.68
CA PRO A 435 -3.67 6.77 0.97
C PRO A 435 -2.96 5.42 0.75
N ALA A 436 -1.63 5.42 0.59
CA ALA A 436 -0.83 4.21 0.47
C ALA A 436 -0.78 3.38 1.78
N GLU A 437 -0.83 4.03 2.94
CA GLU A 437 -0.86 3.35 4.24
C GLU A 437 -2.25 2.75 4.49
N ILE A 438 -3.31 3.50 4.16
CA ILE A 438 -4.70 3.02 4.22
C ILE A 438 -4.92 1.82 3.28
N LEU A 439 -4.37 1.86 2.07
CA LEU A 439 -4.39 0.75 1.13
C LEU A 439 -3.58 -0.47 1.64
N ALA A 440 -2.47 -0.24 2.36
CA ALA A 440 -1.66 -1.32 2.93
C ALA A 440 -2.28 -1.93 4.21
N LEU A 441 -3.10 -1.17 4.95
CA LEU A 441 -3.97 -1.70 6.00
C LEU A 441 -5.07 -2.58 5.40
N ALA A 442 -5.81 -2.08 4.40
CA ALA A 442 -6.88 -2.82 3.73
C ALA A 442 -6.40 -4.14 3.09
N ASN A 443 -5.21 -4.14 2.49
CA ASN A 443 -4.61 -5.34 1.89
C ASN A 443 -3.84 -6.24 2.89
N CYS A 444 -3.81 -5.89 4.18
CA CYS A 444 -3.03 -6.56 5.23
C CYS A 444 -1.52 -6.71 4.93
N THR A 445 -0.95 -5.80 4.14
CA THR A 445 0.49 -5.76 3.84
C THR A 445 1.26 -4.89 4.85
N SER A 446 0.57 -3.99 5.54
CA SER A 446 1.12 -3.20 6.65
C SER A 446 0.96 -3.90 8.00
N ARG A 447 1.86 -3.58 8.94
CA ARG A 447 1.71 -3.88 10.38
C ARG A 447 1.49 -2.62 11.23
N LEU A 448 1.12 -1.51 10.58
CA LEU A 448 0.84 -0.24 11.25
C LEU A 448 -0.34 -0.40 12.20
N GLN A 449 -0.13 -0.08 13.47
CA GLN A 449 -1.17 0.00 14.50
C GLN A 449 -1.43 1.47 14.86
N GLY A 450 -2.61 1.78 15.39
CA GLY A 450 -2.93 3.13 15.86
C GLY A 450 -2.00 3.56 16.99
N ASN A 451 -1.37 4.73 16.86
CA ASN A 451 -0.55 5.29 17.94
C ASN A 451 -1.41 5.86 19.08
N VAL A 452 -2.68 6.19 18.81
CA VAL A 452 -3.64 6.63 19.84
C VAL A 452 -4.40 5.44 20.43
N ILE A 453 -5.05 4.62 19.59
CA ILE A 453 -5.82 3.43 20.02
C ILE A 453 -5.38 2.22 19.20
N GLN A 454 -5.16 1.09 19.88
CA GLN A 454 -4.78 -0.20 19.29
C GLN A 454 -5.87 -1.24 19.56
N TRP A 455 -6.00 -2.20 18.65
CA TRP A 455 -6.94 -3.31 18.79
C TRP A 455 -6.35 -4.46 19.62
N ASP A 456 -6.21 -4.18 20.92
CA ASP A 456 -5.80 -5.14 21.94
C ASP A 456 -7.05 -5.71 22.64
N ASP A 457 -7.13 -7.04 22.76
CA ASP A 457 -8.22 -7.72 23.47
C ASP A 457 -8.36 -7.21 24.91
N GLN A 458 -7.24 -6.98 25.59
CA GLN A 458 -7.22 -6.49 26.97
C GLN A 458 -7.63 -5.01 27.08
N ALA A 459 -7.61 -4.25 25.99
CA ALA A 459 -8.07 -2.87 25.92
C ALA A 459 -9.58 -2.72 25.60
N VAL A 460 -10.26 -3.80 25.22
CA VAL A 460 -11.69 -3.80 24.84
C VAL A 460 -12.54 -4.56 25.86
N GLU A 461 -13.57 -3.90 26.39
CA GLU A 461 -14.57 -4.49 27.28
C GLU A 461 -15.88 -4.70 26.51
N VAL A 462 -16.58 -5.82 26.75
CA VAL A 462 -17.88 -6.13 26.10
C VAL A 462 -19.01 -6.21 27.13
N PHE A 463 -20.17 -5.68 26.77
CA PHE A 463 -21.31 -5.50 27.67
C PHE A 463 -22.62 -6.01 27.06
N GLY A 464 -23.61 -6.28 27.92
CA GLY A 464 -24.98 -6.63 27.54
C GLY A 464 -25.19 -7.95 26.79
N GLY A 465 -24.14 -8.77 26.63
CA GLY A 465 -24.16 -9.98 25.80
C GLY A 465 -23.58 -9.81 24.39
N ALA A 466 -22.94 -8.67 24.09
CA ALA A 466 -22.01 -8.60 22.96
C ALA A 466 -20.84 -9.59 23.20
N THR A 467 -20.39 -10.28 22.15
CA THR A 467 -19.40 -11.36 22.27
C THR A 467 -18.10 -11.04 21.55
N LYS A 468 -16.99 -11.62 22.01
CA LYS A 468 -15.72 -11.67 21.28
C LYS A 468 -15.53 -13.05 20.67
N ALA A 469 -14.92 -13.11 19.49
CA ALA A 469 -14.48 -14.36 18.84
C ALA A 469 -13.18 -14.11 18.05
N ALA A 470 -12.37 -15.14 17.83
CA ALA A 470 -11.18 -15.03 16.96
C ALA A 470 -11.57 -14.62 15.53
N PHE A 471 -10.70 -13.87 14.86
CA PHE A 471 -10.99 -13.28 13.55
C PHE A 471 -9.74 -13.03 12.70
N THR A 472 -9.74 -13.58 11.48
CA THR A 472 -8.65 -13.43 10.52
C THR A 472 -9.08 -12.52 9.38
N ALA A 473 -9.03 -11.20 9.58
CA ALA A 473 -9.58 -10.17 8.66
C ALA A 473 -9.23 -10.41 7.18
N CYS A 474 -7.95 -10.67 6.94
CA CYS A 474 -7.36 -10.84 5.62
C CYS A 474 -7.81 -12.13 4.90
N GLU A 475 -8.25 -13.13 5.67
CA GLU A 475 -8.79 -14.39 5.16
C GLU A 475 -10.31 -14.40 5.05
N GLU A 476 -11.04 -13.60 5.85
CA GLU A 476 -12.50 -13.44 5.67
C GLU A 476 -12.80 -12.41 4.56
N GLY A 477 -12.02 -11.34 4.43
CA GLY A 477 -12.17 -10.33 3.36
C GLY A 477 -11.87 -10.86 1.96
N ARG A 478 -10.89 -11.76 1.79
CA ARG A 478 -10.56 -12.43 0.51
C ARG A 478 -11.54 -13.54 0.09
N LYS A 479 -12.63 -13.76 0.84
CA LYS A 479 -13.67 -14.76 0.55
C LYS A 479 -15.00 -14.14 0.10
N ALA A 480 -15.04 -12.81 -0.03
CA ALA A 480 -16.08 -12.05 -0.71
C ALA A 480 -15.64 -11.73 -2.16
#